data_AF-A0A820T6Z6-F1
#
_entry.id   AF-A0A820T6Z6-F1
#
_cell.length_a   1.000
_cell.length_b   1.000
_cell.length_c   1.000
_cell.angle_alpha   90.00
_cell.angle_beta   90.00
_cell.angle_gamma   90.00
#
_symmetry.space_group_name_H-M   'P 1'
#
loop_
_entity.id
_entity.type
_entity.pdbx_description
1 polymer ?
#
loop_
_entity_poly.entity_id
_entity_poly.type
_entity_poly.pdbx_seq_one_letter_code
_entity_poly.pdbx_strand_id
1 'polypeptide(L)'
;IDINNQLKQLNMNKQYKKVIDLFDNYVQKNNPSDLVINQTLKACIELGDIKRGSFIYQRLSSQSKQNHFIQTNLIRLFMKSGDIDKAKEIFNKSQNKTLFMYNTMING
;
A
#
# COMPACT_ATOMS: atom_id res chain seq x y z
N ILE A 1 5.94 19.92 10.61
CA ILE A 1 5.63 18.60 11.19
C ILE A 1 5.79 17.57 10.08
N ASP A 2 6.58 16.52 10.31
CA ASP A 2 6.82 15.46 9.32
C ASP A 2 5.50 14.71 9.03
N ILE A 3 5.13 14.61 7.74
CA ILE A 3 3.93 13.91 7.29
C ILE A 3 3.92 12.45 7.74
N ASN A 4 5.08 11.79 7.82
CA ASN A 4 5.16 10.40 8.27
C ASN A 4 4.63 10.25 9.70
N ASN A 5 4.99 11.19 10.58
CA ASN A 5 4.54 11.18 11.98
C ASN A 5 3.03 11.44 12.08
N GLN A 6 2.48 12.34 11.25
CA GLN A 6 1.04 12.59 11.20
C GLN A 6 0.26 11.36 10.72
N LEU A 7 0.70 10.73 9.62
CA LEU A 7 0.07 9.52 9.09
C LEU A 7 0.15 8.37 10.11
N LYS A 8 1.31 8.21 10.78
CA LYS A 8 1.49 7.22 11.83
C LYS A 8 0.52 7.45 13.00
N GLN A 9 0.38 8.70 13.47
CA GLN A 9 -0.54 9.05 14.55
C GLN A 9 -2.00 8.78 14.17
N LEU A 10 -2.42 9.20 12.98
CA LEU A 10 -3.78 8.95 12.48
C LEU A 10 -4.07 7.44 12.38
N ASN A 11 -3.10 6.65 11.91
CA ASN A 11 -3.22 5.19 11.86
C ASN A 11 -3.35 4.55 13.25
N MET A 12 -2.58 5.01 14.24
CA MET A 12 -2.69 4.52 15.63
C MET A 12 -4.06 4.82 16.22
N ASN A 13 -4.64 5.97 15.87
CA ASN A 13 -5.98 6.38 16.27
C ASN A 13 -7.10 5.76 15.41
N LYS A 14 -6.77 4.83 14.50
CA LYS A 14 -7.70 4.19 13.55
C LYS A 14 -8.47 5.19 12.67
N GLN A 15 -7.94 6.39 12.48
CA GLN A 15 -8.54 7.45 11.65
C GLN A 15 -8.17 7.26 10.17
N TYR A 16 -8.45 6.07 9.63
CA TYR A 16 -7.96 5.65 8.31
C TYR A 16 -8.43 6.58 7.18
N LYS A 17 -9.68 7.06 7.20
CA LYS A 17 -10.16 8.01 6.19
C LYS A 17 -9.32 9.30 6.16
N LYS A 18 -8.95 9.83 7.33
CA LYS A 18 -8.07 11.01 7.41
C LYS A 18 -6.65 10.73 6.91
N VAL A 19 -6.15 9.51 7.05
CA VAL A 19 -4.87 9.09 6.45
C VAL A 19 -4.96 9.22 4.93
N ILE A 20 -6.04 8.71 4.35
CA ILE A 20 -6.32 8.75 2.90
C ILE A 20 -6.45 10.21 2.42
N ASP A 21 -7.21 11.05 3.12
CA ASP A 21 -7.38 12.47 2.79
C ASP A 21 -6.06 13.25 2.87
N LEU A 22 -5.28 13.02 3.92
CA LEU A 22 -3.97 13.67 4.10
C LEU A 22 -2.99 13.25 3.00
N PHE A 23 -2.97 11.95 2.66
CA PHE A 23 -2.16 11.45 1.57
C PHE A 23 -2.56 12.05 0.22
N ASP A 24 -3.86 12.16 -0.08
CA ASP A 24 -4.37 12.80 -1.30
C ASP A 24 -3.85 14.22 -1.49
N ASN A 25 -4.01 15.03 -0.45
CA ASN A 25 -3.54 16.41 -0.49
C ASN A 25 -2.02 16.52 -0.63
N TYR A 26 -1.28 15.58 -0.04
CA TYR A 26 0.17 15.56 -0.11
C TYR A 26 0.69 15.22 -1.51
N VAL A 27 0.14 14.19 -2.15
CA VAL A 27 0.61 13.70 -3.46
C VAL A 27 0.29 14.63 -4.63
N GLN A 28 -0.61 15.59 -4.44
CA GLN A 28 -0.86 16.66 -5.42
C GLN A 28 0.35 17.59 -5.60
N LYS A 29 1.19 17.72 -4.57
CA LYS A 29 2.30 18.69 -4.53
C LYS A 29 3.67 18.05 -4.33
N ASN A 30 3.72 16.77 -3.93
CA ASN A 30 4.95 16.11 -3.51
C ASN A 30 5.00 14.66 -4.01
N ASN A 31 6.21 14.13 -4.14
CA ASN A 31 6.40 12.69 -4.34
C ASN A 31 6.48 11.99 -2.97
N PRO A 32 5.56 11.03 -2.68
CA PRO A 32 5.58 10.32 -1.41
C PRO A 32 6.76 9.39 -1.30
N SER A 33 7.38 9.34 -0.11
CA SER A 33 8.38 8.34 0.21
C SER A 33 7.73 6.99 0.49
N ASP A 34 8.54 5.91 0.50
CA ASP A 34 8.06 4.56 0.82
C ASP A 34 7.38 4.47 2.19
N LEU A 35 7.79 5.30 3.15
CA LEU A 35 7.17 5.35 4.49
C LEU A 35 5.76 5.93 4.42
N VAL A 36 5.57 7.03 3.69
CA VAL A 36 4.24 7.63 3.43
C VAL A 36 3.33 6.62 2.74
N ILE A 37 3.85 5.92 1.73
CA ILE A 37 3.09 4.92 0.99
C ILE A 37 2.69 3.74 1.89
N ASN A 38 3.62 3.21 2.69
CA ASN A 38 3.31 2.09 3.59
C ASN A 38 2.27 2.46 4.65
N GLN A 39 2.35 3.66 5.24
CA GLN A 39 1.32 4.14 6.18
C GLN A 39 -0.05 4.27 5.50
N THR A 40 -0.08 4.75 4.27
CA THR A 40 -1.32 4.90 3.50
C THR A 40 -1.91 3.53 3.11
N LEU A 41 -1.08 2.59 2.64
CA LEU A 41 -1.52 1.23 2.31
C LEU A 41 -2.09 0.50 3.52
N LYS A 42 -1.52 0.71 4.72
CA LYS A 42 -2.11 0.17 5.95
C LYS A 42 -3.55 0.66 6.12
N ALA A 43 -3.81 1.96 5.96
CA ALA A 43 -5.17 2.50 6.00
C ALA A 43 -6.08 1.92 4.89
N CYS A 44 -5.56 1.74 3.68
CA CYS A 44 -6.31 1.09 2.59
C CYS A 44 -6.71 -0.35 2.94
N ILE A 45 -5.81 -1.15 3.54
CA ILE A 45 -6.10 -2.54 3.95
C ILE A 45 -7.18 -2.58 5.03
N GLU A 46 -7.15 -1.65 5.97
CA GLU A 46 -8.17 -1.58 7.04
C GLU A 46 -9.52 -1.13 6.49
N LEU A 47 -9.55 -0.24 5.49
CA LEU A 47 -10.77 0.23 4.84
C LEU A 47 -11.27 -0.67 3.70
N GLY A 48 -10.45 -1.61 3.21
CA GLY A 48 -10.73 -2.33 1.97
C GLY A 48 -10.71 -1.42 0.72
N ASP A 49 -9.93 -0.34 0.73
CA ASP A 49 -9.90 0.65 -0.35
C ASP A 49 -9.00 0.19 -1.53
N ILE A 50 -9.56 -0.70 -2.35
CA ILE A 50 -8.89 -1.25 -3.55
C ILE A 50 -8.58 -0.16 -4.57
N LYS A 51 -9.48 0.83 -4.72
CA LYS A 51 -9.31 1.92 -5.68
C LYS A 51 -8.02 2.67 -5.38
N ARG A 52 -7.77 2.95 -4.10
CA ARG A 52 -6.55 3.62 -3.68
C ARG A 52 -5.32 2.75 -3.75
N GLY A 53 -5.43 1.47 -3.40
CA GLY A 53 -4.36 0.49 -3.63
C GLY A 53 -3.91 0.44 -5.08
N SER A 54 -4.87 0.42 -6.01
CA SER A 54 -4.63 0.40 -7.44
C SER A 54 -3.94 1.67 -7.93
N PHE A 55 -4.39 2.84 -7.46
CA PHE A 55 -3.73 4.12 -7.75
C PHE A 55 -2.27 4.13 -7.29
N ILE A 56 -2.00 3.66 -6.07
CA ILE A 56 -0.64 3.54 -5.53
C ILE A 56 0.19 2.57 -6.38
N TYR A 57 -0.35 1.40 -6.72
CA TYR A 57 0.35 0.40 -7.53
C TYR A 57 0.71 0.93 -8.92
N GLN A 58 -0.23 1.59 -9.62
CA GLN A 58 0.02 2.19 -10.92
C GLN A 58 1.11 3.27 -10.83
N ARG A 59 1.06 4.15 -9.82
CA ARG A 59 2.07 5.19 -9.61
C ARG A 59 3.47 4.61 -9.35
N LEU A 60 3.55 3.46 -8.67
CA LEU A 60 4.83 2.79 -8.38
C LEU A 60 5.33 1.92 -9.53
N SER A 61 4.44 1.44 -10.40
CA SER A 61 4.80 0.60 -11.53
C SER A 61 5.73 1.32 -12.53
N SER A 62 5.71 2.66 -12.56
CA SER A 62 6.63 3.48 -13.34
C SER A 62 7.99 3.73 -12.67
N GLN A 63 8.20 3.25 -11.44
CA GLN A 63 9.45 3.43 -10.69
C GLN A 63 10.26 2.12 -10.69
N SER A 64 11.53 2.20 -11.06
CA SER A 64 12.43 1.04 -11.25
C SER A 64 12.84 0.32 -9.96
N LYS A 65 12.46 0.84 -8.78
CA LYS A 65 12.68 0.20 -7.49
C LYS A 65 11.34 -0.12 -6.83
N GLN A 66 10.99 -1.40 -6.78
CA GLN A 66 9.79 -1.85 -6.07
C GLN A 66 10.19 -2.36 -4.68
N ASN A 67 9.81 -1.62 -3.64
CA ASN A 67 10.03 -1.99 -2.25
C ASN A 67 9.19 -3.22 -1.88
N HIS A 68 9.82 -4.28 -1.36
CA HIS A 68 9.16 -5.54 -1.00
C HIS A 68 8.03 -5.37 0.03
N PHE A 69 8.17 -4.42 0.97
CA PHE A 69 7.12 -4.14 1.95
C PHE A 69 5.87 -3.56 1.27
N ILE A 70 6.06 -2.66 0.31
CA ILE A 70 4.95 -2.08 -0.46
C ILE A 70 4.28 -3.15 -1.31
N GLN A 71 5.05 -3.99 -2.02
CA GLN A 71 4.51 -5.11 -2.79
C GLN A 71 3.70 -6.08 -1.91
N THR A 72 4.23 -6.44 -0.74
CA THR A 72 3.54 -7.34 0.20
C THR A 72 2.23 -6.72 0.70
N ASN A 73 2.23 -5.42 1.04
CA ASN A 73 1.03 -4.73 1.47
C ASN A 73 -0.03 -4.62 0.35
N LEU A 74 0.40 -4.40 -0.89
CA LEU A 74 -0.50 -4.41 -2.05
C LEU A 74 -1.10 -5.80 -2.27
N ILE A 75 -0.29 -6.87 -2.25
CA ILE A 75 -0.78 -8.25 -2.33
C ILE A 75 -1.83 -8.49 -1.24
N ARG A 76 -1.53 -8.13 0.01
CA ARG A 76 -2.45 -8.27 1.13
C ARG A 76 -3.78 -7.53 0.92
N LEU A 77 -3.73 -6.31 0.39
CA LEU A 77 -4.93 -5.52 0.09
C LEU A 77 -5.80 -6.22 -0.94
N PHE A 78 -5.21 -6.65 -2.05
CA PHE A 78 -5.95 -7.30 -3.14
C PHE A 78 -6.49 -8.68 -2.73
N MET A 79 -5.72 -9.47 -1.97
CA MET A 79 -6.21 -10.73 -1.38
C MET A 79 -7.40 -10.51 -0.45
N LYS A 80 -7.29 -9.61 0.54
CA LYS A 80 -8.36 -9.32 1.52
C LYS A 80 -9.65 -8.80 0.87
N SER A 81 -9.53 -8.21 -0.32
CA SER A 81 -10.65 -7.67 -1.07
C SER A 81 -11.19 -8.59 -2.16
N GLY A 82 -10.61 -9.79 -2.33
CA GLY A 82 -11.04 -10.80 -3.29
C GLY A 82 -10.49 -10.64 -4.71
N ASP A 83 -9.67 -9.62 -4.98
CA ASP A 83 -9.02 -9.43 -6.28
C ASP A 83 -7.72 -10.27 -6.36
N ILE A 84 -7.91 -11.59 -6.39
CA ILE A 84 -6.83 -12.57 -6.35
C ILE A 84 -5.93 -12.45 -7.59
N ASP A 85 -6.50 -12.09 -8.75
CA ASP A 85 -5.75 -11.97 -10.00
C ASP A 85 -4.77 -10.81 -9.94
N LYS A 86 -5.17 -9.66 -9.35
CA LYS A 86 -4.25 -8.55 -9.13
C LYS A 86 -3.17 -8.90 -8.12
N ALA A 87 -3.50 -9.62 -7.05
CA ALA A 87 -2.53 -10.10 -6.09
C ALA A 87 -1.46 -11.01 -6.75
N LYS A 88 -1.90 -11.96 -7.60
CA LYS A 88 -1.01 -12.82 -8.39
C LYS A 88 -0.15 -12.05 -9.38
N GLU A 89 -0.71 -11.06 -10.06
CA GLU A 89 0.03 -10.19 -11.01
C GLU A 89 1.22 -9.53 -10.30
N ILE A 90 0.97 -8.92 -9.14
CA ILE A 90 2.01 -8.24 -8.35
C ILE A 90 3.05 -9.25 -7.87
N PHE A 91 2.60 -10.38 -7.29
CA PHE A 91 3.49 -11.43 -6.82
C PHE A 91 4.41 -11.95 -7.93
N ASN A 92 3.86 -12.23 -9.11
CA ASN A 92 4.62 -12.76 -10.24
C ASN A 92 5.66 -11.76 -10.77
N LYS A 93 5.30 -10.46 -10.83
CA LYS A 93 6.20 -9.38 -11.27
C LYS A 93 7.34 -9.08 -10.28
N SER A 94 7.21 -9.45 -9.01
CA SER A 94 8.28 -9.29 -8.03
C SER A 94 9.49 -10.18 -8.32
N GLN A 95 10.66 -9.59 -8.55
CA GLN A 95 11.91 -10.31 -8.83
C GLN A 95 12.42 -11.11 -7.61
N ASN A 96 12.41 -10.52 -6.41
CA ASN A 96 12.84 -11.19 -5.17
C ASN A 96 11.64 -11.39 -4.24
N LYS A 97 10.93 -12.50 -4.41
CA LYS A 97 9.77 -12.85 -3.57
C LYS A 97 10.25 -13.21 -2.16
N THR A 98 9.63 -12.61 -1.14
CA THR A 98 9.97 -12.88 0.27
C THR A 98 9.03 -13.91 0.87
N LEU A 99 9.42 -14.55 1.98
CA LEU A 99 8.56 -15.49 2.72
C LEU A 99 7.22 -14.85 3.12
N PHE A 100 7.23 -13.55 3.47
CA PHE A 100 6.01 -12.81 3.77
C PHE A 100 5.06 -12.72 2.58
N MET A 101 5.58 -12.57 1.36
CA MET A 101 4.76 -12.56 0.15
C MET A 101 4.11 -13.93 -0.11
N TYR A 102 4.87 -15.02 0.02
CA TYR A 102 4.32 -16.38 -0.10
C TYR A 102 3.22 -16.62 0.93
N ASN A 103 3.48 -16.30 2.21
CA ASN A 103 2.49 -16.44 3.28
C ASN A 103 1.25 -15.58 3.01
N THR A 104 1.41 -14.38 2.46
CA THR A 104 0.27 -13.50 2.13
C THR A 104 -0.58 -14.09 0.99
N MET A 105 0.03 -14.73 0.00
CA MET A 105 -0.71 -15.40 -1.08
C MET A 105 -1.46 -16.65 -0.61
N ILE A 106 -0.95 -17.36 0.39
CA ILE A 106 -1.56 -18.60 0.92
C ILE A 106 -2.66 -18.29 1.94
N ASN A 107 -2.44 -17.29 2.80
CA ASN A 107 -3.34 -16.99 3.93
C ASN A 107 -4.33 -15.85 3.66
N GLY A 108 -4.17 -15.11 2.57
CA GLY A 108 -5.03 -13.99 2.20
C GLY A 108 -6.39 -14.43 1.73
#